data_AF-A0A938L231-F1
#
_entry.id   AF-A0A938L231-F1
#
_cell.length_a   1.000
_cell.length_b   1.000
_cell.length_c   1.000
_cell.angle_alpha   90.00
_cell.angle_beta   90.00
_cell.angle_gamma   90.00
#
_symmetry.space_group_name_H-M   'P 1'
#
loop_
_entity.id
_entity.type
_entity.pdbx_description
1 polymer ?
#
loop_
_entity_poly.entity_id
_entity_poly.type
_entity_poly.pdbx_seq_one_letter_code
_entity_poly.pdbx_strand_id
1 'polypeptide(L)'
;NEPESLKAIRRFILADSQEERTEALRVLHRLQKQDFIALFRQLKGLPVIVRLLDLPLHEFLPEELARTQPEVAARRAELAEVNPMMGHRGVRLGITHPELYRMQVDAIKEAKAEVDADVRVMIPQVLSPQEVLEVKRHINAAGLKVGVMMETVRACLRAGEMVKHTDFFSFGTNDLTQAVFSFSREDAEGKFLPAYLERGILKDNPFEVLDVNGVAKVMEMAVKAAREVKPDFHIGICGEHGGNPRSIEIAHKIGLTYVSCSPYRIPIARLAAAHAALNERAST
;
A
#
# COMPACT_ATOMS: atom_id res chain seq x y z
N ASN A 1 18.53 -8.38 -18.97
CA ASN A 1 19.43 -8.00 -17.86
C ASN A 1 18.60 -7.64 -16.65
N GLU A 2 18.87 -8.27 -15.53
CA GLU A 2 18.19 -8.02 -14.26
C GLU A 2 18.50 -6.59 -13.73
N PRO A 3 17.50 -5.84 -13.22
CA PRO A 3 17.73 -4.52 -12.61
C PRO A 3 18.75 -4.55 -11.47
N GLU A 4 19.61 -3.54 -11.37
CA GLU A 4 20.64 -3.44 -10.31
C GLU A 4 20.01 -3.37 -8.91
N SER A 5 18.85 -2.74 -8.77
CA SER A 5 18.07 -2.67 -7.53
C SER A 5 17.62 -4.06 -7.06
N LEU A 6 17.22 -4.94 -7.99
CA LEU A 6 16.80 -6.30 -7.66
C LEU A 6 18.00 -7.14 -7.18
N LYS A 7 19.18 -6.97 -7.79
CA LYS A 7 20.40 -7.61 -7.31
C LYS A 7 20.79 -7.13 -5.92
N ALA A 8 20.65 -5.84 -5.65
CA ALA A 8 21.02 -5.27 -4.36
C ALA A 8 20.10 -5.76 -3.23
N ILE A 9 18.78 -5.85 -3.45
CA ILE A 9 17.87 -6.43 -2.44
C ILE A 9 18.12 -7.94 -2.24
N ARG A 10 18.45 -8.69 -3.29
CA ARG A 10 18.83 -10.11 -3.16
C ARG A 10 20.09 -10.28 -2.32
N ARG A 11 21.11 -9.43 -2.52
CA ARG A 11 22.32 -9.42 -1.68
C ARG A 11 21.98 -9.12 -0.22
N PHE A 12 21.07 -8.19 0.05
CA PHE A 12 20.61 -7.92 1.42
C PHE A 12 19.96 -9.15 2.04
N ILE A 13 19.09 -9.86 1.30
CA ILE A 13 18.36 -11.04 1.79
C ILE A 13 19.31 -12.23 2.05
N LEU A 14 20.33 -12.39 1.22
CA LEU A 14 21.29 -13.50 1.32
C LEU A 14 22.47 -13.21 2.26
N ALA A 15 22.62 -11.98 2.74
CA ALA A 15 23.75 -11.57 3.57
C ALA A 15 23.75 -12.26 4.94
N ASP A 16 24.90 -12.81 5.29
CA ASP A 16 25.15 -13.50 6.57
C ASP A 16 25.79 -12.58 7.62
N SER A 17 26.24 -11.38 7.20
CA SER A 17 26.86 -10.39 8.08
C SER A 17 26.17 -9.02 8.02
N GLN A 18 26.36 -8.22 9.07
CA GLN A 18 25.83 -6.86 9.13
C GLN A 18 26.52 -5.93 8.12
N GLU A 19 27.81 -6.17 7.85
CA GLU A 19 28.61 -5.44 6.88
C GLU A 19 28.06 -5.61 5.46
N GLU A 20 27.77 -6.85 5.06
CA GLU A 20 27.17 -7.16 3.75
C GLU A 20 25.79 -6.53 3.58
N ARG A 21 24.94 -6.60 4.62
CA ARG A 21 23.64 -5.93 4.62
C ARG A 21 23.78 -4.42 4.44
N THR A 22 24.74 -3.83 5.13
CA THR A 22 24.99 -2.38 5.08
C THR A 22 25.43 -1.94 3.67
N GLU A 23 26.33 -2.69 3.02
CA GLU A 23 26.75 -2.38 1.65
C GLU A 23 25.61 -2.56 0.65
N ALA A 24 24.81 -3.63 0.79
CA ALA A 24 23.63 -3.84 -0.05
C ALA A 24 22.62 -2.68 0.08
N LEU A 25 22.38 -2.20 1.30
CA LEU A 25 21.52 -1.05 1.56
C LEU A 25 22.11 0.27 1.00
N ARG A 26 23.43 0.44 1.03
CA ARG A 26 24.09 1.62 0.44
C ARG A 26 23.85 1.68 -1.07
N VAL A 27 23.93 0.54 -1.76
CA VAL A 27 23.63 0.44 -3.18
C VAL A 27 22.14 0.73 -3.44
N LEU A 28 21.24 0.12 -2.68
CA LEU A 28 19.79 0.36 -2.79
C LEU A 28 19.43 1.83 -2.57
N HIS A 29 20.00 2.47 -1.55
CA HIS A 29 19.78 3.87 -1.22
C HIS A 29 20.09 4.77 -2.41
N ARG A 30 21.28 4.60 -3.00
CA ARG A 30 21.73 5.38 -4.17
C ARG A 30 20.77 5.25 -5.34
N LEU A 31 20.35 4.02 -5.66
CA LEU A 31 19.45 3.73 -6.77
C LEU A 31 18.06 4.32 -6.52
N GLN A 32 17.47 4.07 -5.36
CA GLN A 32 16.14 4.59 -5.02
C GLN A 32 16.11 6.12 -5.00
N LYS A 33 17.14 6.78 -4.45
CA LYS A 33 17.24 8.24 -4.47
C LYS A 33 17.20 8.77 -5.91
N GLN A 34 17.95 8.16 -6.83
CA GLN A 34 17.98 8.56 -8.24
C GLN A 34 16.61 8.37 -8.90
N ASP A 35 15.95 7.23 -8.64
CA ASP A 35 14.61 6.94 -9.15
C ASP A 35 13.59 7.96 -8.63
N PHE A 36 13.64 8.31 -7.33
CA PHE A 36 12.77 9.33 -6.73
C PHE A 36 13.02 10.73 -7.29
N ILE A 37 14.28 11.13 -7.49
CA ILE A 37 14.62 12.41 -8.13
C ILE A 37 14.02 12.47 -9.53
N ALA A 38 14.18 11.41 -10.32
CA ALA A 38 13.62 11.33 -11.68
C ALA A 38 12.09 11.43 -11.64
N LEU A 39 11.44 10.67 -10.75
CA LEU A 39 9.99 10.68 -10.58
C LEU A 39 9.47 12.07 -10.17
N PHE A 40 10.08 12.70 -9.15
CA PHE A 40 9.64 13.99 -8.63
C PHE A 40 9.79 15.11 -9.66
N ARG A 41 10.86 15.09 -10.46
CA ARG A 41 11.06 16.04 -11.58
C ARG A 41 9.95 15.93 -12.63
N GLN A 42 9.51 14.71 -12.95
CA GLN A 42 8.42 14.50 -13.90
C GLN A 42 7.06 14.97 -13.37
N LEU A 43 6.83 14.86 -12.06
CA LEU A 43 5.57 15.23 -11.43
C LEU A 43 5.41 16.73 -11.18
N LYS A 44 6.46 17.55 -11.37
CA LYS A 44 6.42 19.03 -11.41
C LYS A 44 5.62 19.66 -10.24
N GLY A 45 5.92 19.22 -9.02
CA GLY A 45 5.31 19.75 -7.80
C GLY A 45 3.95 19.16 -7.42
N LEU A 46 3.41 18.21 -8.20
CA LEU A 46 2.20 17.48 -7.80
C LEU A 46 2.47 16.60 -6.56
N PRO A 47 1.47 16.42 -5.67
CA PRO A 47 1.62 15.57 -4.50
C PRO A 47 1.93 14.12 -4.85
N VAL A 48 2.91 13.53 -4.16
CA VAL A 48 3.34 12.14 -4.36
C VAL A 48 3.21 11.38 -3.05
N ILE A 49 2.52 10.24 -3.08
CA ILE A 49 2.45 9.32 -1.94
C ILE A 49 3.30 8.10 -2.28
N VAL A 50 4.38 7.90 -1.53
CA VAL A 50 5.27 6.75 -1.67
C VAL A 50 4.93 5.73 -0.60
N ARG A 51 4.52 4.53 -1.02
CA ARG A 51 4.33 3.39 -0.13
C ARG A 51 5.67 2.74 0.17
N LEU A 52 5.96 2.49 1.44
CA LEU A 52 7.16 1.74 1.84
C LEU A 52 7.07 0.28 1.40
N LEU A 53 8.19 -0.44 1.51
CA LEU A 53 8.29 -1.83 1.09
C LEU A 53 7.19 -2.68 1.71
N ASP A 54 6.45 -3.38 0.85
CA ASP A 54 5.28 -4.16 1.25
C ASP A 54 5.47 -5.67 1.00
N LEU A 55 6.26 -6.08 0.01
CA LEU A 55 6.42 -7.49 -0.36
C LEU A 55 7.21 -8.28 0.72
N PRO A 56 6.86 -9.55 0.95
CA PRO A 56 7.67 -10.46 1.76
C PRO A 56 9.00 -10.76 1.05
N LEU A 57 10.04 -11.09 1.84
CA LEU A 57 11.39 -11.23 1.30
C LEU A 57 11.55 -12.40 0.31
N HIS A 58 10.81 -13.50 0.49
CA HIS A 58 10.92 -14.67 -0.40
C HIS A 58 10.47 -14.36 -1.84
N GLU A 59 9.60 -13.35 -2.07
CA GLU A 59 9.19 -12.96 -3.42
C GLU A 59 10.34 -12.36 -4.24
N PHE A 60 11.39 -11.85 -3.60
CA PHE A 60 12.59 -11.38 -4.30
C PHE A 60 13.54 -12.52 -4.72
N LEU A 61 13.33 -13.74 -4.23
CA LEU A 61 14.14 -14.93 -4.53
C LEU A 61 13.36 -15.88 -5.44
N PRO A 62 13.40 -15.73 -6.78
CA PRO A 62 12.55 -16.49 -7.68
C PRO A 62 12.96 -17.96 -7.76
N GLU A 63 12.01 -18.82 -8.10
CA GLU A 63 12.19 -20.27 -8.17
C GLU A 63 13.27 -20.67 -9.19
N GLU A 64 13.35 -19.96 -10.32
CA GLU A 64 14.36 -20.22 -11.35
C GLU A 64 15.78 -20.04 -10.81
N LEU A 65 15.97 -19.06 -9.92
CA LEU A 65 17.26 -18.83 -9.28
C LEU A 65 17.55 -19.90 -8.23
N ALA A 66 16.57 -20.25 -7.41
CA ALA A 66 16.67 -21.31 -6.41
C ALA A 66 17.06 -22.67 -7.02
N ARG A 67 16.58 -22.99 -8.23
CA ARG A 67 16.97 -24.22 -8.95
C ARG A 67 18.45 -24.30 -9.31
N THR A 68 19.13 -23.16 -9.41
CA THR A 68 20.54 -23.09 -9.86
C THR A 68 21.51 -22.69 -8.75
N GLN A 69 21.01 -22.13 -7.65
CA GLN A 69 21.81 -21.61 -6.54
C GLN A 69 21.33 -22.20 -5.20
N PRO A 70 22.06 -23.17 -4.61
CA PRO A 70 21.66 -23.83 -3.37
C PRO A 70 21.43 -22.88 -2.19
N GLU A 71 22.23 -21.82 -2.07
CA GLU A 71 22.10 -20.78 -1.04
C GLU A 71 20.78 -20.00 -1.17
N VAL A 72 20.34 -19.74 -2.41
CA VAL A 72 19.04 -19.10 -2.69
C VAL A 72 17.90 -20.05 -2.35
N ALA A 73 18.01 -21.33 -2.69
CA ALA A 73 17.01 -22.34 -2.32
C ALA A 73 16.84 -22.46 -0.81
N ALA A 74 17.96 -22.52 -0.07
CA ALA A 74 17.95 -22.62 1.39
C ALA A 74 17.29 -21.38 2.03
N ARG A 75 17.70 -20.17 1.62
CA ARG A 75 17.13 -18.93 2.15
C ARG A 75 15.66 -18.74 1.78
N ARG A 76 15.27 -19.11 0.56
CA ARG A 76 13.87 -19.08 0.12
C ARG A 76 13.00 -20.03 0.95
N ALA A 77 13.50 -21.24 1.26
CA ALA A 77 12.79 -22.20 2.10
C ALA A 77 12.65 -21.71 3.55
N GLU A 78 13.67 -21.05 4.10
CA GLU A 78 13.62 -20.43 5.43
C GLU A 78 12.57 -19.32 5.51
N LEU A 79 12.48 -18.49 4.47
CA LEU A 79 11.55 -17.37 4.38
C LEU A 79 10.16 -17.76 3.84
N ALA A 80 9.95 -19.04 3.51
CA ALA A 80 8.69 -19.51 2.93
C ALA A 80 7.57 -19.48 3.98
N GLU A 81 6.41 -19.00 3.57
CA GLU A 81 5.24 -18.91 4.43
C GLU A 81 4.07 -19.68 3.82
N VAL A 82 3.23 -20.27 4.68
CA VAL A 82 2.03 -20.98 4.22
C VAL A 82 1.04 -20.02 3.55
N ASN A 83 0.90 -18.80 4.09
CA ASN A 83 0.01 -17.76 3.56
C ASN A 83 0.76 -16.41 3.46
N PRO A 84 1.55 -16.18 2.41
CA PRO A 84 2.38 -14.98 2.27
C PRO A 84 1.62 -13.65 2.37
N MET A 85 0.38 -13.61 1.88
CA MET A 85 -0.45 -12.40 1.95
C MET A 85 -0.78 -11.96 3.38
N MET A 86 -0.72 -12.87 4.36
CA MET A 86 -0.94 -12.60 5.77
C MET A 86 0.34 -12.68 6.61
N GLY A 87 1.50 -12.83 5.97
CA GLY A 87 2.77 -13.18 6.61
C GLY A 87 3.65 -11.99 7.01
N HIS A 88 4.96 -12.21 6.91
CA HIS A 88 6.03 -11.31 7.34
C HIS A 88 6.35 -10.29 6.25
N ARG A 89 5.47 -9.29 6.15
CA ARG A 89 5.50 -8.27 5.09
C ARG A 89 5.08 -6.89 5.61
N GLY A 90 5.19 -5.87 4.77
CA GLY A 90 4.84 -4.49 5.10
C GLY A 90 5.43 -4.00 6.44
N VAL A 91 4.61 -3.35 7.28
CA VAL A 91 5.06 -2.81 8.57
C VAL A 91 5.77 -3.82 9.46
N ARG A 92 5.38 -5.10 9.41
CA ARG A 92 5.96 -6.17 10.24
C ARG A 92 7.42 -6.43 9.84
N LEU A 93 7.67 -6.43 8.53
CA LEU A 93 9.03 -6.51 8.01
C LEU A 93 9.83 -5.27 8.43
N GLY A 94 9.26 -4.08 8.26
CA GLY A 94 9.89 -2.82 8.69
C GLY A 94 10.14 -2.69 10.20
N ILE A 95 9.44 -3.44 11.05
CA ILE A 95 9.71 -3.51 12.50
C ILE A 95 10.87 -4.46 12.79
N THR A 96 10.90 -5.63 12.15
CA THR A 96 11.98 -6.61 12.36
C THR A 96 13.31 -6.24 11.69
N HIS A 97 13.24 -5.48 10.59
CA HIS A 97 14.36 -5.02 9.78
C HIS A 97 14.23 -3.50 9.55
N PRO A 98 14.33 -2.68 10.61
CA PRO A 98 14.11 -1.23 10.55
C PRO A 98 15.05 -0.51 9.58
N GLU A 99 16.22 -1.08 9.31
CA GLU A 99 17.19 -0.57 8.35
C GLU A 99 16.62 -0.45 6.92
N LEU A 100 15.65 -1.28 6.53
CA LEU A 100 14.97 -1.20 5.23
C LEU A 100 14.15 0.09 5.13
N TYR A 101 13.25 0.33 6.10
CA TYR A 101 12.40 1.52 6.11
C TYR A 101 13.22 2.79 6.32
N ARG A 102 14.25 2.75 7.16
CA ARG A 102 15.18 3.87 7.34
C ARG A 102 15.85 4.25 6.02
N MET A 103 16.41 3.27 5.31
CA MET A 103 17.04 3.49 4.00
C MET A 103 16.06 4.09 2.99
N GLN A 104 14.83 3.58 2.90
CA GLN A 104 13.83 4.12 1.96
C GLN A 104 13.43 5.56 2.31
N VAL A 105 13.21 5.84 3.60
CA VAL A 105 12.80 7.19 4.05
C VAL A 105 13.94 8.19 3.84
N ASP A 106 15.19 7.82 4.10
CA ASP A 106 16.34 8.69 3.86
C ASP A 106 16.49 8.99 2.36
N ALA A 107 16.38 7.99 1.49
CA ALA A 107 16.41 8.17 0.04
C ALA A 107 15.30 9.11 -0.46
N ILE A 108 14.08 8.95 0.06
CA ILE A 108 12.94 9.83 -0.27
C ILE A 108 13.19 11.27 0.19
N LYS A 109 13.72 11.46 1.39
CA LYS A 109 13.99 12.80 1.95
C LYS A 109 15.08 13.52 1.18
N GLU A 110 16.18 12.84 0.88
CA GLU A 110 17.26 13.42 0.10
C GLU A 110 16.78 13.80 -1.31
N ALA A 111 16.01 12.94 -1.95
CA ALA A 111 15.41 13.23 -3.26
C ALA A 111 14.42 14.42 -3.21
N LYS A 112 13.58 14.47 -2.17
CA LYS A 112 12.65 15.60 -1.92
C LYS A 112 13.41 16.91 -1.76
N ALA A 113 14.51 16.92 -0.98
CA ALA A 113 15.30 18.12 -0.75
C ALA A 113 16.00 18.62 -2.02
N GLU A 114 16.39 17.72 -2.93
CA GLU A 114 17.03 18.09 -4.19
C GLU A 114 16.07 18.66 -5.23
N VAL A 115 14.79 18.26 -5.22
CA VAL A 115 13.80 18.61 -6.26
C VAL A 115 12.66 19.50 -5.75
N ASP A 116 12.60 19.79 -4.46
CA ASP A 116 11.51 20.51 -3.76
C ASP A 116 10.10 19.99 -4.14
N ALA A 117 9.81 18.74 -3.74
CA ALA A 117 8.56 18.05 -4.07
C ALA A 117 7.60 17.90 -2.88
N ASP A 118 6.27 17.91 -3.10
CA ASP A 118 5.27 17.54 -2.07
C ASP A 118 5.18 16.02 -1.94
N VAL A 119 6.07 15.44 -1.13
CA VAL A 119 6.14 13.98 -0.91
C VAL A 119 5.61 13.59 0.46
N ARG A 120 4.85 12.50 0.48
CA ARG A 120 4.29 11.85 1.66
C ARG A 120 4.67 10.38 1.66
N VAL A 121 4.87 9.82 2.83
CA VAL A 121 5.23 8.41 3.01
C VAL A 121 4.05 7.66 3.60
N MET A 122 3.81 6.44 3.13
CA MET A 122 2.71 5.61 3.59
C MET A 122 3.22 4.24 4.05
N ILE A 123 2.81 3.85 5.26
CA ILE A 123 3.17 2.56 5.86
C ILE A 123 2.09 1.52 5.50
N PRO A 124 2.43 0.40 4.86
CA PRO A 124 1.51 -0.69 4.53
C PRO A 124 1.29 -1.68 5.69
N GLN A 125 0.21 -2.46 5.63
CA GLN A 125 -0.13 -3.62 6.47
C GLN A 125 -0.26 -3.33 7.98
N VAL A 126 -0.54 -2.07 8.31
CA VAL A 126 -0.70 -1.61 9.70
C VAL A 126 -1.97 -2.22 10.33
N LEU A 127 -1.89 -2.63 11.59
CA LEU A 127 -3.00 -3.12 12.42
C LEU A 127 -3.30 -2.22 13.62
N SER A 128 -2.36 -1.38 14.06
CA SER A 128 -2.58 -0.45 15.17
C SER A 128 -1.65 0.77 15.20
N PRO A 129 -2.00 1.81 15.98
CA PRO A 129 -1.15 2.99 16.12
C PRO A 129 0.23 2.69 16.72
N GLN A 130 0.35 1.64 17.53
CA GLN A 130 1.61 1.24 18.14
C GLN A 130 2.67 0.85 17.09
N GLU A 131 2.28 0.20 16.01
CA GLU A 131 3.21 -0.14 14.92
C GLU A 131 3.69 1.12 14.18
N VAL A 132 2.79 2.08 13.97
CA VAL A 132 3.16 3.38 13.37
C VAL A 132 4.16 4.11 14.27
N LEU A 133 3.90 4.13 15.58
CA LEU A 133 4.79 4.74 16.56
C LEU A 133 6.15 4.03 16.59
N GLU A 134 6.16 2.70 16.52
CA GLU A 134 7.39 1.92 16.50
C GLU A 134 8.22 2.24 15.26
N VAL A 135 7.62 2.20 14.07
CA VAL A 135 8.31 2.60 12.84
C VAL A 135 8.86 4.02 12.93
N LYS A 136 8.06 4.97 13.44
CA LYS A 136 8.47 6.38 13.61
C LYS A 136 9.67 6.57 14.55
N ARG A 137 9.97 5.62 15.45
CA ARG A 137 11.18 5.67 16.29
C ARG A 137 12.45 5.39 15.48
N HIS A 138 12.35 4.58 14.42
CA HIS A 138 13.49 4.10 13.65
C HIS A 138 13.72 4.89 12.34
N ILE A 139 12.71 5.61 11.85
CA ILE A 139 12.81 6.45 10.66
C ILE A 139 12.92 7.94 11.03
N ASN A 140 13.77 8.69 10.31
CA ASN A 140 13.79 10.14 10.44
C ASN A 140 12.70 10.77 9.56
N ALA A 141 11.44 10.74 9.98
CA ALA A 141 10.33 11.30 9.20
C ALA A 141 10.21 12.85 9.26
N ALA A 142 11.16 13.57 9.88
CA ALA A 142 11.09 15.02 9.99
C ALA A 142 10.99 15.68 8.60
N GLY A 143 9.99 16.56 8.42
CA GLY A 143 9.70 17.22 7.14
C GLY A 143 8.88 16.39 6.15
N LEU A 144 8.44 15.19 6.53
CA LEU A 144 7.54 14.34 5.73
C LEU A 144 6.19 14.14 6.44
N LYS A 145 5.12 14.10 5.65
CA LYS A 145 3.82 13.60 6.11
C LYS A 145 3.84 12.08 6.09
N VAL A 146 3.44 11.45 7.19
CA VAL A 146 3.38 9.98 7.35
C VAL A 146 1.94 9.55 7.48
N GLY A 147 1.46 8.79 6.51
CA GLY A 147 0.15 8.17 6.50
C GLY A 147 0.23 6.65 6.61
N VAL A 148 -0.95 6.03 6.59
CA VAL A 148 -1.08 4.57 6.62
C VAL A 148 -1.99 4.09 5.52
N MET A 149 -1.67 2.90 5.02
CA MET A 149 -2.56 2.16 4.15
C MET A 149 -3.63 1.47 5.01
N MET A 150 -4.88 1.83 4.80
CA MET A 150 -6.02 1.26 5.51
C MET A 150 -6.48 0.01 4.77
N GLU A 151 -5.83 -1.11 5.07
CA GLU A 151 -6.02 -2.38 4.34
C GLU A 151 -6.17 -3.60 5.24
N THR A 152 -5.95 -3.46 6.54
CA THR A 152 -6.35 -4.46 7.53
C THR A 152 -7.68 -4.04 8.16
N VAL A 153 -8.56 -5.02 8.43
CA VAL A 153 -9.83 -4.77 9.12
C VAL A 153 -9.57 -4.11 10.47
N ARG A 154 -8.55 -4.55 11.21
CA ARG A 154 -8.22 -4.02 12.53
C ARG A 154 -7.77 -2.56 12.49
N ALA A 155 -7.01 -2.14 11.47
CA ALA A 155 -6.68 -0.72 11.32
C ALA A 155 -7.94 0.12 11.07
N CYS A 156 -8.85 -0.35 10.22
CA CYS A 156 -10.12 0.34 9.95
C CYS A 156 -10.96 0.51 11.23
N LEU A 157 -11.08 -0.54 12.04
CA LEU A 157 -11.77 -0.48 13.33
C LEU A 157 -11.09 0.42 14.36
N ARG A 158 -9.79 0.73 14.19
CA ARG A 158 -9.01 1.60 15.08
C ARG A 158 -8.69 2.96 14.46
N ALA A 159 -9.38 3.35 13.39
CA ALA A 159 -9.08 4.56 12.64
C ALA A 159 -9.06 5.83 13.50
N GLY A 160 -10.00 6.00 14.44
CA GLY A 160 -10.05 7.18 15.32
C GLY A 160 -8.78 7.36 16.17
N GLU A 161 -8.21 6.28 16.72
CA GLU A 161 -6.93 6.34 17.43
C GLU A 161 -5.75 6.52 16.46
N MET A 162 -5.82 5.92 15.27
CA MET A 162 -4.77 6.00 14.26
C MET A 162 -4.56 7.43 13.74
N VAL A 163 -5.62 8.22 13.62
CA VAL A 163 -5.57 9.62 13.17
C VAL A 163 -4.66 10.49 14.04
N LYS A 164 -4.56 10.21 15.34
CA LYS A 164 -3.73 10.98 16.27
C LYS A 164 -2.23 10.89 15.97
N HIS A 165 -1.83 9.87 15.21
CA HIS A 165 -0.43 9.54 14.96
C HIS A 165 -0.06 9.58 13.48
N THR A 166 -0.97 9.99 12.60
CA THR A 166 -0.81 9.95 11.14
C THR A 166 -1.36 11.22 10.48
N ASP A 167 -0.92 11.49 9.25
CA ASP A 167 -1.28 12.70 8.52
C ASP A 167 -2.40 12.47 7.49
N PHE A 168 -2.55 11.23 7.02
CA PHE A 168 -3.56 10.82 6.04
C PHE A 168 -3.77 9.31 6.04
N PHE A 169 -4.87 8.88 5.45
CA PHE A 169 -5.16 7.48 5.13
C PHE A 169 -5.27 7.27 3.61
N SER A 170 -4.93 6.07 3.16
CA SER A 170 -5.30 5.57 1.83
C SER A 170 -5.82 4.16 1.95
N PHE A 171 -7.05 3.89 1.53
CA PHE A 171 -7.58 2.53 1.53
C PHE A 171 -6.89 1.68 0.46
N GLY A 172 -6.24 0.61 0.91
CA GLY A 172 -5.73 -0.48 0.08
C GLY A 172 -6.85 -1.51 -0.09
N THR A 173 -7.81 -1.20 -0.96
CA THR A 173 -9.06 -1.98 -1.01
C THR A 173 -8.91 -3.39 -1.55
N ASN A 174 -7.83 -3.71 -2.29
CA ASN A 174 -7.56 -5.09 -2.70
C ASN A 174 -7.36 -5.99 -1.46
N ASP A 175 -6.43 -5.63 -0.59
CA ASP A 175 -6.15 -6.39 0.63
C ASP A 175 -7.28 -6.28 1.65
N LEU A 176 -7.95 -5.12 1.73
CA LEU A 176 -9.13 -4.98 2.59
C LEU A 176 -10.28 -5.91 2.14
N THR A 177 -10.53 -6.03 0.82
CA THR A 177 -11.51 -6.97 0.28
C THR A 177 -11.10 -8.41 0.62
N GLN A 178 -9.83 -8.79 0.43
CA GLN A 178 -9.35 -10.12 0.81
C GLN A 178 -9.65 -10.41 2.29
N ALA A 179 -9.37 -9.47 3.17
CA ALA A 179 -9.57 -9.62 4.61
C ALA A 179 -11.06 -9.67 5.01
N VAL A 180 -11.92 -8.84 4.40
CA VAL A 180 -13.36 -8.81 4.71
C VAL A 180 -14.08 -10.05 4.18
N PHE A 181 -13.76 -10.49 2.97
CA PHE A 181 -14.36 -11.69 2.37
C PHE A 181 -13.70 -12.99 2.83
N SER A 182 -12.54 -12.92 3.46
CA SER A 182 -11.68 -14.09 3.69
C SER A 182 -11.33 -14.82 2.39
N PHE A 183 -11.08 -14.05 1.32
CA PHE A 183 -10.74 -14.57 0.00
C PHE A 183 -9.26 -14.30 -0.29
N SER A 184 -8.52 -15.36 -0.61
CA SER A 184 -7.32 -15.21 -1.44
C SER A 184 -7.79 -14.86 -2.85
N ARG A 185 -7.38 -13.70 -3.38
CA ARG A 185 -7.87 -13.22 -4.69
C ARG A 185 -7.60 -14.23 -5.80
N GLU A 186 -6.36 -14.71 -5.88
CA GLU A 186 -5.92 -15.65 -6.91
C GLU A 186 -6.71 -16.96 -6.86
N ASP A 187 -6.91 -17.50 -5.65
CA ASP A 187 -7.71 -18.72 -5.46
C ASP A 187 -9.19 -18.50 -5.76
N ALA A 188 -9.75 -17.36 -5.36
CA ALA A 188 -11.15 -17.04 -5.58
C ALA A 188 -11.46 -16.89 -7.07
N GLU A 189 -10.73 -16.00 -7.77
CA GLU A 189 -10.89 -15.75 -9.20
C GLU A 189 -10.67 -17.03 -10.03
N GLY A 190 -9.70 -17.86 -9.65
CA GLY A 190 -9.36 -19.08 -10.38
C GLY A 190 -10.22 -20.31 -10.10
N LYS A 191 -10.88 -20.42 -8.95
CA LYS A 191 -11.52 -21.68 -8.52
C LYS A 191 -13.04 -21.62 -8.35
N PHE A 192 -13.59 -20.59 -7.71
CA PHE A 192 -15.01 -20.61 -7.30
C PHE A 192 -15.79 -19.32 -7.57
N LEU A 193 -15.13 -18.18 -7.75
CA LEU A 193 -15.80 -16.91 -7.96
C LEU A 193 -16.69 -16.89 -9.23
N PRO A 194 -16.31 -17.50 -10.37
CA PRO A 194 -17.21 -17.62 -11.52
C PRO A 194 -18.54 -18.29 -11.18
N ALA A 195 -18.50 -19.40 -10.42
CA ALA A 195 -19.72 -20.10 -9.99
C ALA A 195 -20.59 -19.27 -9.04
N TYR A 196 -19.99 -18.40 -8.21
CA TYR A 196 -20.74 -17.46 -7.36
C TYR A 196 -21.50 -16.42 -8.18
N LEU A 197 -20.89 -15.91 -9.24
CA LEU A 197 -21.50 -14.92 -10.14
C LEU A 197 -22.61 -15.55 -10.99
N GLU A 198 -22.36 -16.72 -11.58
CA GLU A 198 -23.36 -17.46 -12.37
C GLU A 198 -24.61 -17.82 -11.57
N ARG A 199 -24.43 -18.15 -10.28
CA ARG A 199 -25.53 -18.47 -9.36
C ARG A 199 -26.16 -17.26 -8.70
N GLY A 200 -25.66 -16.05 -8.97
CA GLY A 200 -26.14 -14.81 -8.35
C GLY A 200 -25.93 -14.73 -6.83
N ILE A 201 -25.00 -15.52 -6.27
CA ILE A 201 -24.60 -15.41 -4.85
C ILE A 201 -23.92 -14.06 -4.63
N LEU A 202 -23.05 -13.68 -5.56
CA LEU A 202 -22.51 -12.33 -5.68
C LEU A 202 -22.98 -11.71 -6.99
N LYS A 203 -23.29 -10.42 -6.93
CA LYS A 203 -23.72 -9.66 -8.11
C LYS A 203 -22.54 -9.27 -9.00
N ASP A 204 -21.43 -8.93 -8.38
CA ASP A 204 -20.23 -8.39 -9.02
C ASP A 204 -18.99 -9.06 -8.43
N ASN A 205 -17.89 -9.11 -9.18
CA ASN A 205 -16.58 -9.49 -8.64
C ASN A 205 -16.14 -8.43 -7.59
N PRO A 206 -15.97 -8.79 -6.31
CA PRO A 206 -15.66 -7.84 -5.25
C PRO A 206 -14.24 -7.25 -5.32
N PHE A 207 -13.38 -7.77 -6.21
CA PHE A 207 -12.05 -7.22 -6.50
C PHE A 207 -12.05 -6.22 -7.67
N GLU A 208 -13.17 -6.08 -8.38
CA GLU A 208 -13.36 -5.12 -9.49
C GLU A 208 -14.32 -3.99 -9.11
N VAL A 209 -15.42 -4.34 -8.43
CA VAL A 209 -16.44 -3.41 -7.95
C VAL A 209 -16.46 -3.46 -6.42
N LEU A 210 -16.35 -2.29 -5.80
CA LEU A 210 -16.30 -2.17 -4.35
C LEU A 210 -17.61 -2.69 -3.75
N ASP A 211 -17.49 -3.67 -2.86
CA ASP A 211 -18.62 -4.27 -2.15
C ASP A 211 -19.27 -3.24 -1.20
N VAL A 212 -20.54 -2.95 -1.46
CA VAL A 212 -21.34 -1.96 -0.72
C VAL A 212 -21.69 -2.45 0.68
N ASN A 213 -21.89 -3.76 0.87
CA ASN A 213 -22.52 -4.30 2.08
C ASN A 213 -21.52 -4.76 3.14
N GLY A 214 -20.26 -4.99 2.77
CA GLY A 214 -19.18 -5.36 3.68
C GLY A 214 -18.03 -4.36 3.63
N VAL A 215 -17.26 -4.33 2.55
CA VAL A 215 -16.01 -3.54 2.46
C VAL A 215 -16.29 -2.04 2.62
N ALA A 216 -17.28 -1.51 1.91
CA ALA A 216 -17.68 -0.12 2.02
C ALA A 216 -18.17 0.25 3.44
N LYS A 217 -18.79 -0.69 4.18
CA LYS A 217 -19.19 -0.47 5.58
C LYS A 217 -18.01 -0.36 6.51
N VAL A 218 -16.98 -1.19 6.31
CA VAL A 218 -15.72 -1.08 7.05
C VAL A 218 -15.03 0.25 6.75
N MET A 219 -15.04 0.69 5.48
CA MET A 219 -14.51 2.00 5.09
C MET A 219 -15.29 3.15 5.72
N GLU A 220 -16.63 3.13 5.67
CA GLU A 220 -17.52 4.14 6.26
C GLU A 220 -17.26 4.31 7.76
N MET A 221 -17.14 3.20 8.50
CA MET A 221 -16.79 3.21 9.92
C MET A 221 -15.44 3.89 10.17
N ALA A 222 -14.43 3.56 9.36
CA ALA A 222 -13.09 4.13 9.49
C ALA A 222 -13.07 5.63 9.17
N VAL A 223 -13.76 6.07 8.11
CA VAL A 223 -13.86 7.50 7.75
C VAL A 223 -14.58 8.29 8.83
N LYS A 224 -15.70 7.78 9.34
CA LYS A 224 -16.46 8.43 10.42
C LYS A 224 -15.59 8.57 11.68
N ALA A 225 -15.02 7.47 12.18
CA ALA A 225 -14.18 7.50 13.37
C ALA A 225 -12.96 8.41 13.23
N ALA A 226 -12.37 8.48 12.03
CA ALA A 226 -11.26 9.38 11.74
C ALA A 226 -11.69 10.86 11.82
N ARG A 227 -12.83 11.20 11.21
CA ARG A 227 -13.31 12.58 11.13
C ARG A 227 -13.98 13.08 12.40
N GLU A 228 -14.48 12.19 13.25
CA GLU A 228 -14.87 12.54 14.62
C GLU A 228 -13.70 13.11 15.43
N VAL A 229 -12.48 12.63 15.17
CA VAL A 229 -11.26 13.12 15.82
C VAL A 229 -10.66 14.33 15.08
N LYS A 230 -10.65 14.30 13.74
CA LYS A 230 -10.12 15.38 12.90
C LYS A 230 -11.00 15.59 11.66
N PRO A 231 -11.93 16.58 11.66
CA PRO A 231 -12.94 16.74 10.62
C PRO A 231 -12.39 16.77 9.18
N ASP A 232 -11.28 17.48 8.96
CA ASP A 232 -10.65 17.62 7.64
C ASP A 232 -9.54 16.59 7.37
N PHE A 233 -9.60 15.41 8.01
CA PHE A 233 -8.59 14.37 7.80
C PHE A 233 -8.60 13.86 6.35
N HIS A 234 -7.42 13.81 5.75
CA HIS A 234 -7.25 13.45 4.35
C HIS A 234 -7.30 11.94 4.18
N ILE A 235 -8.31 11.44 3.47
CA ILE A 235 -8.55 10.00 3.30
C ILE A 235 -8.82 9.72 1.83
N GLY A 236 -8.04 8.85 1.21
CA GLY A 236 -8.27 8.43 -0.18
C GLY A 236 -8.40 6.92 -0.33
N ILE A 237 -8.49 6.49 -1.58
CA ILE A 237 -8.48 5.08 -1.99
C ILE A 237 -7.51 4.91 -3.15
N CYS A 238 -6.83 3.77 -3.18
CA CYS A 238 -5.96 3.37 -4.28
C CYS A 238 -6.29 1.94 -4.75
N GLY A 239 -5.79 1.60 -5.94
CA GLY A 239 -5.96 0.28 -6.54
C GLY A 239 -7.06 0.24 -7.60
N GLU A 240 -7.54 -0.97 -7.90
CA GLU A 240 -8.47 -1.23 -9.01
C GLU A 240 -9.79 -0.47 -8.85
N HIS A 241 -10.35 -0.50 -7.64
CA HIS A 241 -11.59 0.19 -7.28
C HIS A 241 -11.51 1.70 -7.48
N GLY A 242 -10.33 2.32 -7.34
CA GLY A 242 -10.14 3.76 -7.56
C GLY A 242 -10.35 4.19 -9.01
N GLY A 243 -10.42 3.25 -9.96
CA GLY A 243 -10.69 3.49 -11.37
C GLY A 243 -12.04 2.94 -11.87
N ASN A 244 -12.86 2.36 -10.99
CA ASN A 244 -14.16 1.80 -11.34
C ASN A 244 -15.28 2.83 -11.04
N PRO A 245 -16.12 3.23 -12.03
CA PRO A 245 -17.12 4.27 -11.81
C PRO A 245 -18.09 4.03 -10.65
N ARG A 246 -18.56 2.79 -10.47
CA ARG A 246 -19.49 2.44 -9.37
C ARG A 246 -18.79 2.53 -8.02
N SER A 247 -17.55 2.07 -7.94
CA SER A 247 -16.72 2.18 -6.74
C SER A 247 -16.40 3.63 -6.38
N ILE A 248 -16.15 4.49 -7.37
CA ILE A 248 -15.90 5.92 -7.18
C ILE A 248 -17.14 6.62 -6.63
N GLU A 249 -18.33 6.27 -7.12
CA GLU A 249 -19.59 6.81 -6.58
C GLU A 249 -19.76 6.43 -5.10
N ILE A 250 -19.44 5.19 -4.72
CA ILE A 250 -19.47 4.74 -3.32
C ILE A 250 -18.44 5.51 -2.49
N ALA A 251 -17.21 5.64 -2.99
CA ALA A 251 -16.14 6.40 -2.33
C ALA A 251 -16.53 7.87 -2.11
N HIS A 252 -17.20 8.49 -3.09
CA HIS A 252 -17.76 9.85 -2.99
C HIS A 252 -18.80 9.93 -1.87
N LYS A 253 -19.77 9.00 -1.83
CA LYS A 253 -20.81 8.96 -0.78
C LYS A 253 -20.26 8.73 0.63
N ILE A 254 -19.21 7.93 0.77
CA ILE A 254 -18.48 7.76 2.04
C ILE A 254 -17.72 9.05 2.42
N GLY A 255 -17.45 9.91 1.45
CA GLY A 255 -16.81 11.21 1.62
C GLY A 255 -15.29 11.16 1.48
N LEU A 256 -14.71 10.24 0.71
CA LEU A 256 -13.26 10.22 0.46
C LEU A 256 -12.79 11.52 -0.22
N THR A 257 -11.58 11.96 0.12
CA THR A 257 -10.98 13.19 -0.40
C THR A 257 -10.41 13.02 -1.82
N TYR A 258 -9.94 11.83 -2.17
CA TYR A 258 -9.43 11.54 -3.52
C TYR A 258 -9.55 10.06 -3.88
N VAL A 259 -9.48 9.78 -5.18
CA VAL A 259 -9.31 8.43 -5.73
C VAL A 259 -7.99 8.39 -6.51
N SER A 260 -7.29 7.25 -6.44
CA SER A 260 -6.04 7.00 -7.15
C SER A 260 -6.16 5.72 -7.97
N CYS A 261 -5.81 5.80 -9.25
CA CYS A 261 -5.94 4.69 -10.20
C CYS A 261 -4.77 4.68 -11.20
N SER A 262 -4.69 3.64 -12.02
CA SER A 262 -3.69 3.52 -13.08
C SER A 262 -3.81 4.66 -14.11
N PRO A 263 -2.70 5.07 -14.77
CA PRO A 263 -2.69 6.25 -15.63
C PRO A 263 -3.82 6.29 -16.69
N TYR A 264 -4.09 5.15 -17.33
CA TYR A 264 -5.10 5.03 -18.38
C TYR A 264 -6.53 5.17 -17.87
N ARG A 265 -6.78 4.95 -16.57
CA ARG A 265 -8.10 5.09 -15.95
C ARG A 265 -8.37 6.49 -15.39
N ILE A 266 -7.38 7.39 -15.38
CA ILE A 266 -7.55 8.76 -14.88
C ILE A 266 -8.73 9.50 -15.56
N PRO A 267 -8.90 9.47 -16.90
CA PRO A 267 -10.03 10.14 -17.54
C PRO A 267 -11.39 9.60 -17.07
N ILE A 268 -11.50 8.28 -16.94
CA ILE A 268 -12.71 7.59 -16.46
C ILE A 268 -12.99 8.00 -15.01
N ALA A 269 -11.97 8.00 -14.16
CA ALA A 269 -12.12 8.34 -12.75
C ALA A 269 -12.58 9.79 -12.56
N ARG A 270 -12.03 10.73 -13.35
CA ARG A 270 -12.47 12.13 -13.34
C ARG A 270 -13.93 12.30 -13.76
N LEU A 271 -14.34 11.61 -14.83
CA LEU A 271 -15.73 11.64 -15.30
C LEU A 271 -16.69 11.04 -14.26
N ALA A 272 -16.34 9.89 -13.69
CA ALA A 272 -17.14 9.24 -12.66
C ALA A 272 -17.28 10.10 -11.39
N ALA A 273 -16.19 10.73 -10.94
CA ALA A 273 -16.23 11.64 -9.79
C ALA A 273 -17.12 12.87 -10.06
N ALA A 274 -17.05 13.44 -11.27
CA ALA A 274 -17.92 14.54 -11.67
C ALA A 274 -19.40 14.12 -11.68
N HIS A 275 -19.72 12.95 -12.24
CA HIS A 275 -21.09 12.41 -12.22
C HIS A 275 -21.59 12.15 -10.80
N ALA A 276 -20.76 11.58 -9.92
CA ALA A 276 -21.13 11.35 -8.53
C ALA A 276 -21.52 12.66 -7.82
N ALA A 277 -20.71 13.72 -8.01
CA ALA A 277 -20.97 15.04 -7.44
C ALA A 277 -22.24 15.70 -8.02
N LEU A 278 -22.52 15.52 -9.31
CA LEU A 278 -23.74 16.05 -9.94
C LEU A 278 -25.00 15.33 -9.45
N ASN A 279 -24.94 14.00 -9.33
CA ASN A 279 -26.07 13.19 -8.87
C ASN A 279 -26.43 13.48 -7.40
N GLU A 280 -25.42 13.72 -6.56
CA GLU A 280 -25.63 14.16 -5.17
C GLU A 280 -26.39 15.49 -5.12
N ARG A 281 -25.94 16.49 -5.89
CA ARG A 281 -26.60 17.81 -5.96
C ARG A 281 -28.02 17.77 -6.49
N ALA A 282 -28.33 16.84 -7.39
CA ALA A 282 -29.69 16.66 -7.91
C ALA A 282 -30.63 15.96 -6.92
N SER A 283 -30.07 15.28 -5.90
CA SER A 283 -30.82 14.53 -4.89
C SER A 283 -31.03 15.31 -3.58
N THR A 284 -30.34 16.45 -3.41
CA THR A 284 -30.46 17.39 -2.29
C THR A 284 -31.30 18.60 -2.66
#